data_AF-A0A9P7GNB4-F1
#
_entry.id   AF-A0A9P7GNB4-F1
#
_cell.length_a   1.000
_cell.length_b   1.000
_cell.length_c   1.000
_cell.angle_alpha   90.00
_cell.angle_beta   90.00
_cell.angle_gamma   90.00
#
_symmetry.space_group_name_H-M   'P 1'
#
loop_
_entity.id
_entity.type
_entity.pdbx_description
1 polymer ?
#
loop_
_entity_poly.entity_id
_entity_poly.type
_entity_poly.pdbx_seq_one_letter_code
_entity_poly.pdbx_strand_id
1 'polypeptide(L)'
;MTRTARASFPRAIVRDRSESKSGLDKSIRKNGAGAHSWGSLADEKDLEYAAMDDEELEFEQELSESDNLSTSSEPLEEKKIELQRPNSTLTSDELETARKFRKNALKTTDLDLSAIARTSSAVSTSPINTKSAIAVQPLV
;
A
#
# COMPACT_ATOMS: atom_id res chain seq x y z
N MET A 1 8.46 1.15 -24.17
CA MET A 1 9.05 2.49 -23.94
C MET A 1 9.84 2.90 -25.17
N THR A 2 9.60 4.08 -25.73
CA THR A 2 10.27 4.56 -26.95
C THR A 2 11.48 5.45 -26.58
N ARG A 3 12.63 5.21 -27.22
CA ARG A 3 13.83 6.05 -27.05
C ARG A 3 13.66 7.37 -27.80
N THR A 4 13.89 8.49 -27.12
CA THR A 4 13.88 9.82 -27.74
C THR A 4 15.24 10.15 -28.36
N ALA A 5 15.31 11.15 -29.25
CA ALA A 5 16.58 11.62 -29.83
C ALA A 5 17.61 12.12 -28.79
N ARG A 6 17.19 12.39 -27.54
CA ARG A 6 18.11 12.69 -26.43
C ARG A 6 18.70 11.45 -25.77
N ALA A 7 18.05 10.30 -25.90
CA ALA A 7 18.53 9.03 -25.39
C ALA A 7 19.67 8.43 -26.25
N SER A 8 19.86 8.92 -27.48
CA SER A 8 20.95 8.50 -28.37
C SER A 8 22.27 9.27 -28.17
N PHE A 9 22.32 10.26 -27.27
CA PHE A 9 23.59 10.91 -26.95
C PHE A 9 24.54 9.93 -26.25
N PRO A 10 25.86 9.94 -26.55
CA PRO A 10 26.80 8.94 -26.01
C PRO A 10 26.78 8.85 -24.47
N ARG A 11 26.70 10.00 -23.79
CA ARG A 11 26.63 10.04 -22.31
C ARG A 11 25.31 9.49 -21.75
N ALA A 12 24.23 9.64 -22.51
CA ALA A 12 22.93 9.09 -22.14
C ALA A 12 22.94 7.56 -22.27
N ILE A 13 23.51 7.03 -23.37
CA ILE A 13 23.68 5.58 -23.60
C ILE A 13 24.50 4.93 -22.49
N VAL A 14 25.64 5.52 -22.10
CA VAL A 14 26.50 4.99 -21.02
C VAL A 14 25.78 4.92 -19.66
N ARG A 15 24.82 5.82 -19.44
CA ARG A 15 24.02 5.89 -18.21
C ARG A 15 22.66 5.21 -18.34
N ASP A 16 22.36 4.65 -19.50
CA ASP A 16 21.09 3.98 -19.73
C ASP A 16 21.01 2.72 -18.87
N ARG A 17 19.91 2.62 -18.13
CA ARG A 17 19.65 1.49 -17.23
C ARG A 17 18.91 0.36 -17.94
N SER A 18 18.27 0.65 -19.08
CA SER A 18 17.58 -0.37 -19.88
C SER A 18 18.56 -1.33 -20.54
N GLU A 19 19.76 -0.85 -20.90
CA GLU A 19 20.81 -1.68 -21.46
C GLU A 19 21.60 -2.41 -20.37
N SER A 20 22.08 -3.61 -20.68
CA SER A 20 23.03 -4.30 -19.82
C SER A 20 24.45 -3.83 -20.08
N LYS A 21 25.15 -3.44 -19.02
CA LYS A 21 26.59 -3.10 -19.09
C LYS A 21 27.47 -4.33 -19.29
N SER A 22 26.96 -5.50 -18.94
CA SER A 22 27.67 -6.77 -19.02
C SER A 22 27.43 -7.51 -20.34
N GLY A 23 26.57 -7.01 -21.24
CA GLY A 23 26.16 -7.72 -22.46
C GLY A 23 25.32 -8.98 -22.21
N LEU A 24 25.03 -9.31 -20.95
CA LEU A 24 24.18 -10.43 -20.58
C LEU A 24 22.72 -9.99 -20.58
N ASP A 25 21.83 -10.86 -21.05
CA ASP A 25 20.40 -10.62 -20.94
C ASP A 25 20.00 -10.56 -19.45
N LYS A 26 19.17 -9.57 -19.11
CA LYS A 26 18.63 -9.34 -17.77
C LYS A 26 17.18 -9.77 -17.65
N SER A 27 16.55 -10.21 -18.74
CA SER A 27 15.11 -10.49 -18.83
C SER A 27 14.65 -11.33 -17.63
N ILE A 28 15.18 -12.54 -17.48
CA ILE A 28 14.95 -13.44 -16.34
C ILE A 28 16.24 -14.22 -16.07
N ARG A 29 16.80 -14.11 -14.86
CA ARG A 29 17.93 -14.96 -14.45
C ARG A 29 17.40 -16.34 -14.07
N LYS A 30 18.08 -17.39 -14.57
CA LYS A 30 17.80 -18.80 -14.21
C LYS A 30 16.32 -19.19 -14.34
N ASN A 31 15.61 -18.66 -15.33
CA ASN A 31 14.17 -18.88 -15.55
C ASN A 31 13.29 -18.56 -14.33
N GLY A 32 13.73 -17.66 -13.44
CA GLY A 32 12.98 -17.30 -12.23
C GLY A 32 13.24 -18.24 -11.05
N ALA A 33 14.08 -19.27 -11.22
CA ALA A 33 14.43 -20.21 -10.15
C ALA A 33 15.40 -19.60 -9.11
N GLY A 34 15.18 -19.94 -7.85
CA GLY A 34 16.05 -19.64 -6.71
C GLY A 34 15.39 -18.79 -5.61
N ALA A 35 15.97 -18.83 -4.41
CA ALA A 35 15.38 -18.28 -3.17
C ALA A 35 15.04 -16.78 -3.18
N HIS A 36 15.66 -15.98 -4.06
CA HIS A 36 15.41 -14.54 -4.19
C HIS A 36 14.86 -14.16 -5.58
N SER A 37 14.36 -15.14 -6.32
CA SER A 37 13.70 -14.93 -7.60
C SER A 37 12.18 -15.12 -7.44
N TRP A 38 11.43 -14.80 -8.48
CA TRP A 38 9.96 -14.75 -8.44
C TRP A 38 9.30 -16.13 -8.59
N GLY A 39 10.08 -17.21 -8.58
CA GLY A 39 9.59 -18.56 -8.89
C GLY A 39 9.81 -18.92 -10.36
N SER A 40 9.97 -20.22 -10.59
CA SER A 40 10.08 -20.81 -11.93
C SER A 40 8.71 -21.27 -12.39
N LEU A 41 8.37 -21.04 -13.66
CA LEU A 41 7.13 -21.54 -14.25
C LEU A 41 7.06 -23.08 -14.29
N ALA A 42 8.21 -23.75 -14.26
CA ALA A 42 8.24 -25.21 -14.22
C ALA A 42 7.70 -25.77 -12.89
N ASP A 43 7.82 -24.99 -11.81
CA ASP A 43 7.50 -25.41 -10.45
C ASP A 43 6.10 -24.92 -10.03
N GLU A 44 5.40 -24.18 -10.90
CA GLU A 44 4.11 -23.52 -10.62
C GLU A 44 3.07 -24.52 -10.08
N LYS A 45 2.94 -25.68 -10.74
CA LYS A 45 2.01 -26.73 -10.31
C LYS A 45 2.27 -27.22 -8.89
N ASP A 46 3.51 -27.49 -8.54
CA ASP A 46 3.86 -28.05 -7.23
C ASP A 46 3.67 -27.00 -6.12
N LEU A 47 3.96 -25.73 -6.42
CA LEU A 47 3.73 -24.61 -5.52
C LEU A 47 2.22 -24.37 -5.29
N GLU A 48 1.38 -24.54 -6.31
CA GLU A 48 -0.07 -24.45 -6.16
C GLU A 48 -0.63 -25.52 -5.22
N TYR A 49 -0.19 -26.78 -5.35
CA TYR A 49 -0.62 -27.84 -4.42
C TYR A 49 -0.13 -27.61 -3.00
N ALA A 50 1.15 -27.25 -2.82
CA ALA A 50 1.67 -26.96 -1.49
C ALA A 50 0.93 -25.79 -0.82
N ALA A 51 0.55 -24.76 -1.59
CA ALA A 51 -0.23 -23.65 -1.06
C ALA A 51 -1.64 -24.07 -0.63
N MET A 52 -2.29 -25.00 -1.35
CA MET A 52 -3.59 -25.56 -0.93
C MET A 52 -3.46 -26.34 0.37
N ASP A 53 -2.42 -27.17 0.50
CA ASP A 53 -2.17 -27.95 1.71
C ASP A 53 -1.88 -27.03 2.91
N ASP A 54 -1.10 -25.96 2.70
CA ASP A 54 -0.80 -24.96 3.73
C ASP A 54 -2.07 -24.20 4.17
N GLU A 55 -2.96 -23.84 3.23
CA GLU A 55 -4.26 -23.19 3.53
C GLU A 55 -5.17 -24.10 4.37
N GLU A 56 -5.25 -25.39 4.04
CA GLU A 56 -6.05 -26.37 4.79
C GLU A 56 -5.54 -26.49 6.23
N LEU A 57 -4.21 -26.56 6.41
CA LEU A 57 -3.59 -26.62 7.74
C LEU A 57 -3.85 -25.33 8.53
N GLU A 58 -3.67 -24.16 7.93
CA GLU A 58 -3.92 -22.87 8.58
C GLU A 58 -5.39 -22.75 9.02
N PHE A 59 -6.34 -23.22 8.19
CA PHE A 59 -7.77 -23.22 8.52
C PHE A 59 -8.12 -24.18 9.67
N GLU A 60 -7.57 -25.40 9.68
CA GLU A 60 -7.77 -26.34 10.79
C GLU A 60 -7.16 -25.79 12.09
N GLN A 61 -5.99 -25.15 11.99
CA GLN A 61 -5.35 -24.52 13.14
C GLN A 61 -6.19 -23.36 13.67
N GLU A 62 -6.68 -22.45 12.81
CA GLU A 62 -7.56 -21.34 13.20
C GLU A 62 -8.85 -21.84 13.87
N LEU A 63 -9.47 -22.90 13.32
CA LEU A 63 -10.66 -23.51 13.91
C LEU A 63 -10.35 -24.05 15.31
N SER A 64 -9.23 -24.77 15.47
CA SER A 64 -8.81 -25.32 16.76
C SER A 64 -8.44 -24.25 17.80
N GLU A 65 -7.84 -23.13 17.38
CA GLU A 65 -7.50 -22.00 18.24
C GLU A 65 -8.75 -21.21 18.65
N SER A 66 -9.75 -21.11 17.76
CA SER A 66 -11.05 -20.48 18.05
C SER A 66 -11.90 -21.26 19.06
N ASP A 67 -11.84 -22.60 19.03
CA ASP A 67 -12.58 -23.48 19.94
C ASP A 67 -11.96 -23.45 21.36
N ASN A 68 -10.64 -23.28 21.46
CA ASN A 68 -9.94 -23.10 22.74
C ASN A 68 -10.18 -21.73 23.39
N LEU A 69 -10.55 -20.70 22.64
CA LEU A 69 -10.90 -19.38 23.18
C LEU A 69 -12.37 -19.30 23.66
N SER A 70 -13.22 -20.22 23.22
CA SER A 70 -14.67 -20.22 23.51
C SER A 70 -15.07 -20.92 24.81
N THR A 71 -14.14 -21.51 25.56
CA THR A 71 -14.43 -22.14 26.86
C THR A 71 -14.53 -21.14 28.03
N SER A 72 -15.01 -19.91 27.79
CA SER A 72 -15.39 -19.02 28.89
C SER A 72 -16.34 -17.88 28.48
N SER A 73 -17.34 -18.12 27.63
CA SER A 73 -18.51 -17.23 27.57
C SER A 73 -19.68 -17.85 26.81
N GLU A 74 -20.83 -17.86 27.49
CA GLU A 74 -22.21 -18.09 27.06
C GLU A 74 -22.57 -17.92 25.55
N PRO A 75 -23.60 -18.64 25.06
CA PRO A 75 -23.96 -18.65 23.65
C PRO A 75 -24.66 -17.36 23.25
N LEU A 76 -24.01 -16.50 22.46
CA LEU A 76 -24.65 -15.37 21.81
C LEU A 76 -24.84 -15.68 20.32
N GLU A 77 -26.11 -15.66 19.93
CA GLU A 77 -26.61 -15.83 18.56
C GLU A 77 -25.75 -15.11 17.51
N GLU A 78 -25.53 -15.81 16.39
CA GLU A 78 -24.88 -15.36 15.17
C GLU A 78 -25.60 -14.16 14.54
N LYS A 79 -25.34 -12.96 15.06
CA LYS A 79 -25.66 -11.73 14.36
C LYS A 79 -24.44 -11.30 13.59
N LYS A 80 -24.34 -11.77 12.34
CA LYS A 80 -23.41 -11.27 11.32
C LYS A 80 -23.37 -9.74 11.42
N ILE A 81 -22.26 -9.21 11.94
CA ILE A 81 -22.09 -7.76 12.10
C ILE A 81 -21.93 -7.20 10.69
N GLU A 82 -23.03 -6.75 10.12
CA GLU A 82 -23.03 -5.93 8.92
C GLU A 82 -22.23 -4.68 9.27
N LEU A 83 -21.01 -4.57 8.74
CA LEU A 83 -20.17 -3.38 8.88
C LEU A 83 -20.87 -2.23 8.15
N GLN A 84 -21.84 -1.62 8.82
CA GLN A 84 -22.41 -0.35 8.43
C GLN A 84 -21.26 0.65 8.49
N ARG A 85 -20.73 1.01 7.32
CA ARG A 85 -19.86 2.18 7.20
C ARG A 85 -20.66 3.35 7.79
N PRO A 86 -20.22 3.96 8.90
CA PRO A 86 -20.93 5.09 9.44
C PRO A 86 -20.77 6.24 8.45
N ASN A 87 -21.80 6.48 7.65
CA ASN A 87 -21.95 7.69 6.85
C ASN A 87 -22.23 8.85 7.82
N SER A 88 -21.29 9.13 8.72
CA SER A 88 -21.35 10.31 9.58
C SER A 88 -20.98 11.51 8.71
N THR A 89 -21.99 12.27 8.35
CA THR A 89 -21.82 13.63 7.86
C THR A 89 -21.19 14.43 9.01
N LEU A 90 -19.86 14.47 9.06
CA LEU A 90 -19.11 15.21 10.07
C LEU A 90 -19.56 16.67 10.07
N THR A 91 -19.83 17.20 11.26
CA THR A 91 -20.27 18.60 11.42
C THR A 91 -19.09 19.55 11.20
N SER A 92 -19.37 20.81 10.83
CA SER A 92 -18.34 21.84 10.63
C SER A 92 -17.43 22.00 11.86
N ASP A 93 -18.02 21.89 13.05
CA ASP A 93 -17.35 22.13 14.32
C ASP A 93 -16.36 21.00 14.65
N GLU A 94 -16.73 19.75 14.33
CA GLU A 94 -15.84 18.60 14.42
C GLU A 94 -14.66 18.71 13.45
N LEU A 95 -14.88 19.25 12.25
CA LEU A 95 -13.80 19.48 11.28
C LEU A 95 -12.81 20.54 11.77
N GLU A 96 -13.27 21.60 12.43
CA GLU A 96 -12.39 22.64 12.97
C GLU A 96 -11.54 22.15 14.14
N THR A 97 -12.14 21.38 15.05
CA THR A 97 -11.41 20.79 16.18
C THR A 97 -10.38 19.78 15.71
N ALA A 98 -10.73 18.92 14.74
CA ALA A 98 -9.80 17.99 14.09
C ALA A 98 -8.63 18.71 13.41
N ARG A 99 -8.89 19.84 12.72
CA ARG A 99 -7.82 20.67 12.13
C ARG A 99 -6.90 21.27 13.18
N LYS A 100 -7.44 21.77 14.31
CA LYS A 100 -6.63 22.32 15.41
C LYS A 100 -5.76 21.25 16.06
N PHE A 101 -6.31 20.05 16.26
CA PHE A 101 -5.56 18.91 16.79
C PHE A 101 -4.38 18.55 15.88
N ARG A 102 -4.60 18.36 14.58
CA ARG A 102 -3.52 18.01 13.64
C ARG A 102 -2.44 19.09 13.50
N LYS A 103 -2.82 20.38 13.58
CA LYS A 103 -1.85 21.50 13.56
C LYS A 103 -0.91 21.50 14.77
N ASN A 104 -1.38 21.00 15.91
CA ASN A 104 -0.61 20.96 17.15
C ASN A 104 0.03 19.60 17.44
N ALA A 105 -0.48 18.51 16.86
CA ALA A 105 0.06 17.16 17.04
C ALA A 105 1.53 17.06 16.62
N LEU A 106 1.93 17.72 15.54
CA LEU A 106 3.33 17.75 15.06
C LEU A 106 4.31 18.48 16.00
N LYS A 107 3.82 19.15 17.05
CA LYS A 107 4.65 19.90 18.00
C LYS A 107 4.95 19.12 19.27
N THR A 108 4.25 18.02 19.53
CA THR A 108 4.48 17.17 20.70
C THR A 108 5.35 15.98 20.31
N THR A 109 6.24 15.55 21.21
CA THR A 109 7.04 14.32 21.03
C THR A 109 6.17 13.06 21.13
N ASP A 110 5.08 13.17 21.90
CA ASP A 110 4.14 12.08 22.15
C ASP A 110 2.96 12.23 21.19
N LEU A 111 3.01 11.48 20.09
CA LEU A 111 2.02 11.49 19.02
C LEU A 111 1.03 10.34 19.23
N ASP A 112 -0.20 10.65 19.60
CA ASP A 112 -1.27 9.65 19.66
C ASP A 112 -1.76 9.30 18.25
N LEU A 113 -1.33 8.15 17.74
CA LEU A 113 -1.70 7.62 16.43
C LEU A 113 -3.21 7.35 16.33
N SER A 114 -3.86 7.00 17.43
CA SER A 114 -5.29 6.71 17.46
C SER A 114 -6.12 7.99 17.23
N ALA A 115 -5.69 9.11 17.82
CA ALA A 115 -6.30 10.42 17.61
C ALA A 115 -6.05 10.96 16.18
N ILE A 116 -4.90 10.64 15.58
CA ILE A 116 -4.61 10.96 14.17
C ILE A 116 -5.52 10.15 13.23
N ALA A 117 -5.79 8.89 13.52
CA ALA A 117 -6.72 8.08 12.73
C ALA A 117 -8.13 8.67 12.77
N ARG A 118 -8.62 9.06 13.95
CA ARG A 118 -9.95 9.67 14.15
C ARG A 118 -10.12 11.01 13.44
N THR A 119 -9.05 11.81 13.31
CA THR A 119 -9.11 13.15 12.68
C THR A 119 -8.71 13.16 11.20
N SER A 120 -8.49 11.99 10.59
CA SER A 120 -7.95 11.84 9.22
C SER A 120 -8.84 12.44 8.14
N SER A 121 -10.15 12.41 8.33
CA SER A 121 -11.16 12.98 7.44
C SER A 121 -11.05 14.49 7.23
N ALA A 122 -10.47 15.23 8.18
CA ALA A 122 -10.40 16.69 8.14
C ALA A 122 -9.43 17.27 7.09
N VAL A 123 -8.58 16.43 6.50
CA VAL A 123 -7.55 16.80 5.50
C VAL A 123 -7.71 15.99 4.21
N SER A 124 -8.93 15.52 3.91
CA SER A 124 -9.24 14.85 2.64
C SER A 124 -9.34 15.87 1.49
N THR A 125 -8.25 16.56 1.21
CA THR A 125 -8.10 17.42 0.03
C THR A 125 -6.81 17.00 -0.66
N SER A 126 -6.89 16.75 -1.97
CA SER A 126 -5.71 16.47 -2.77
C SER A 126 -4.66 17.59 -2.60
N PRO A 127 -3.36 17.25 -2.57
CA PRO A 127 -2.31 18.24 -2.42
C PRO A 127 -2.38 19.26 -3.57
N ILE A 128 -2.39 20.55 -3.22
CA ILE A 128 -2.36 21.64 -4.21
C ILE A 128 -1.01 21.60 -4.95
N ASN A 129 -1.05 21.40 -6.27
CA ASN A 129 0.13 21.44 -7.11
C ASN A 129 0.56 22.90 -7.33
N THR A 130 1.47 23.40 -6.51
CA THR A 130 1.95 24.80 -6.56
C THR A 130 2.87 25.12 -7.74
N LYS A 131 3.08 24.20 -8.70
CA LYS A 131 4.04 24.39 -9.81
C LYS A 131 3.47 25.05 -11.07
N SER A 132 2.21 25.46 -11.10
CA SER A 132 1.61 26.11 -12.28
C SER A 132 1.02 27.48 -11.96
N ALA A 133 1.86 28.43 -11.52
CA ALA A 133 1.53 29.85 -11.58
C ALA A 133 2.15 30.42 -12.86
N ILE A 134 1.43 30.31 -13.99
CA ILE A 134 1.76 31.01 -15.23
C ILE A 134 1.37 32.48 -15.01
N ALA A 135 2.37 33.32 -14.73
CA ALA A 135 2.21 34.76 -14.68
C ALA A 135 2.07 35.31 -16.10
N VAL A 136 0.86 35.74 -16.46
CA VAL A 136 0.60 36.55 -17.65
C VAL A 136 1.07 37.98 -17.33
N GLN A 137 2.12 38.44 -18.00
CA GLN A 137 2.55 39.85 -17.94
C GLN A 137 1.92 40.64 -19.10
N PRO A 138 1.44 41.88 -18.89
CA PRO A 138 0.97 42.73 -19.97
C PRO A 138 2.15 43.36 -20.72
N LEU A 139 2.03 43.38 -22.05
CA LEU A 139 2.93 44.06 -22.98
C LEU A 139 2.88 45.59 -22.78
N VAL A 140 4.05 46.20 -22.65
CA VAL A 140 4.32 47.60 -23.01
C VAL A 140 5.54 47.61 -23.91
#